data_AF-Q4RKR1-F1
#
_entry.id   AF-Q4RKR1-F1
#
_cell.length_a   1.000
_cell.length_b   1.000
_cell.length_c   1.000
_cell.angle_alpha   90.00
_cell.angle_beta   90.00
_cell.angle_gamma   90.00
#
_symmetry.space_group_name_H-M   'P 1'
#
loop_
_entity.id
_entity.type
_entity.pdbx_description
1 polymer ?
#
loop_
_entity_poly.entity_id
_entity_poly.type
_entity_poly.pdbx_seq_one_letter_code
_entity_poly.pdbx_strand_id
1 'polypeptide(L)'
;MLSATRPAGFVSSKERFFKVVDRPLLAHGLPGIPIPPPRNPRKKGKTYYLGLVMQKNEEITAEIKKLENQIKKSSTSEADFLLIVEENKALDQNIKDLEGQIADYQLLATTFQHQMDAKLLCNKYMILRDKNDKKTEQNNNIFMKRAEVEESINKLQRKNDAIKETMESMCPAKQKEYFAMITANKELLKKMDILQEEMNLLVERKEDYELAVSYSEDKSEMLMLHKELAAKQEVLRAMRTAPEPQGYKHFQEKMEKDSKELASIEKQLADLRGKEKELAERIHQAQDSRAEYEKLKRSEEKLDRLLASLEKRKAVKLDGFPHAPESHPRNPSLDSQTAQTLEKMLQLLVNGPAKAAQGLGSAGAPEMKLLCHDLKRMRSDQTGLKELMGSVASQLATHRTPRRSADRSQKRLQEERERLSQQQWHLRQALEDLDQEYHDLRKELSEMGEKGRTLRILSQLSKLGPGRERKRERERERGRESESERGRGRERGR
;
A
#
# COMPACT_ATOMS: atom_id res chain seq x y z
N MET A 1 -35.23 5.86 -31.63
CA MET A 1 -36.52 6.49 -31.31
C MET A 1 -37.48 5.39 -30.92
N LEU A 2 -37.91 5.34 -29.66
CA LEU A 2 -39.19 4.83 -29.18
C LEU A 2 -39.25 5.13 -27.67
N SER A 3 -40.41 5.60 -27.25
CA SER A 3 -40.70 6.47 -26.12
C SER A 3 -40.82 5.73 -24.77
N ALA A 4 -40.08 6.19 -23.76
CA ALA A 4 -40.30 5.81 -22.37
C ALA A 4 -41.20 6.85 -21.68
N THR A 5 -42.47 6.48 -21.47
CA THR A 5 -43.46 7.27 -20.72
C THR A 5 -43.35 6.88 -19.24
N ARG A 6 -42.96 7.83 -18.39
CA ARG A 6 -43.06 7.74 -16.92
C ARG A 6 -44.53 7.77 -16.49
N PRO A 7 -44.97 7.00 -15.49
CA PRO A 7 -46.20 7.33 -14.77
C PRO A 7 -45.90 8.36 -13.69
N ALA A 8 -46.52 9.53 -13.85
CA ALA A 8 -46.64 10.56 -12.82
C ALA A 8 -47.57 10.04 -11.71
N GLY A 9 -47.03 9.89 -10.50
CA GLY A 9 -47.79 9.62 -9.29
C GLY A 9 -48.57 10.86 -8.87
N PHE A 10 -49.88 10.75 -9.01
CA PHE A 10 -50.92 11.70 -8.64
C PHE A 10 -50.84 12.07 -7.14
N VAL A 11 -50.55 13.34 -6.83
CA VAL A 11 -50.71 13.91 -5.49
C VAL A 11 -52.20 14.14 -5.27
N SER A 12 -52.87 13.18 -4.63
CA SER A 12 -54.24 13.35 -4.13
C SER A 12 -54.19 14.08 -2.79
N SER A 13 -54.54 15.37 -2.82
CA SER A 13 -54.95 16.13 -1.63
C SER A 13 -56.15 15.43 -0.98
N LYS A 14 -55.90 14.69 0.10
CA LYS A 14 -56.95 14.25 1.01
C LYS A 14 -57.21 15.34 2.04
N GLU A 15 -58.36 15.98 1.86
CA GLU A 15 -59.05 16.81 2.83
C GLU A 15 -59.03 16.16 4.22
N ARG A 16 -58.55 16.92 5.21
CA ARG A 16 -58.68 16.56 6.62
C ARG A 16 -60.12 16.83 7.05
N PHE A 17 -60.99 15.82 6.94
CA PHE A 17 -62.24 15.80 7.69
C PHE A 17 -61.92 15.56 9.17
N PHE A 18 -61.94 16.62 9.96
CA PHE A 18 -62.05 16.53 11.42
C PHE A 18 -63.42 15.92 11.77
N LYS A 19 -63.44 14.63 12.13
CA LYS A 19 -64.58 14.02 12.81
C LYS A 19 -64.56 14.44 14.28
N VAL A 20 -65.29 15.50 14.58
CA VAL A 20 -65.79 15.79 15.94
C VAL A 20 -66.96 14.84 16.16
N VAL A 21 -66.75 13.82 16.98
CA VAL A 21 -67.77 12.83 17.35
C VAL A 21 -68.17 13.08 18.80
N ASP A 22 -69.47 13.33 18.95
CA ASP A 22 -70.36 13.06 20.07
C ASP A 22 -70.32 13.94 21.33
N ARG A 23 -71.18 14.97 21.29
CA ARG A 23 -71.92 15.40 22.47
C ARG A 23 -72.96 14.33 22.83
N PRO A 24 -73.12 13.92 24.10
CA PRO A 24 -74.25 13.10 24.48
C PRO A 24 -75.54 13.92 24.31
N LEU A 25 -76.45 13.40 23.51
CA LEU A 25 -77.86 13.78 23.50
C LEU A 25 -78.47 13.32 24.84
N LEU A 26 -78.88 14.25 25.70
CA LEU A 26 -79.82 13.96 26.77
C LEU A 26 -81.23 14.01 26.19
N ALA A 27 -81.96 12.90 26.30
CA ALA A 27 -83.40 12.88 26.15
C ALA A 27 -84.06 13.42 27.43
N HIS A 28 -85.07 14.28 27.23
CA HIS A 28 -86.07 14.79 28.19
C HIS A 28 -85.76 16.12 28.94
N GLY A 29 -86.35 17.22 28.42
CA GLY A 29 -87.21 18.14 29.18
C GLY A 29 -86.60 19.34 29.93
N LEU A 30 -86.85 20.55 29.39
CA LEU A 30 -86.82 21.91 30.00
C LEU A 30 -85.46 22.66 30.16
N PRO A 31 -85.35 23.92 29.70
CA PRO A 31 -84.13 24.74 29.82
C PRO A 31 -84.15 25.60 31.10
N GLY A 32 -83.09 25.53 31.90
CA GLY A 32 -82.81 26.46 33.00
C GLY A 32 -81.68 27.43 32.66
N ILE A 33 -82.03 28.71 32.51
CA ILE A 33 -81.30 29.96 32.75
C ILE A 33 -79.74 29.91 32.79
N PRO A 34 -79.03 30.69 31.95
CA PRO A 34 -77.57 30.86 32.06
C PRO A 34 -77.21 31.88 33.16
N ILE A 35 -76.48 31.44 34.18
CA ILE A 35 -75.88 32.30 35.21
C ILE A 35 -74.51 32.79 34.71
N PRO A 36 -74.16 34.10 34.81
CA PRO A 36 -72.90 34.65 34.32
C PRO A 36 -71.70 34.25 35.22
N PRO A 37 -70.46 34.24 34.70
CA PRO A 37 -69.32 33.73 35.44
C PRO A 37 -68.80 34.77 36.45
N PRO A 38 -68.47 34.39 37.70
CA PRO A 38 -67.82 35.30 38.63
C PRO A 38 -66.33 35.44 38.32
N ARG A 39 -65.92 36.70 38.26
CA ARG A 39 -64.58 37.22 38.02
C ARG A 39 -63.80 37.32 39.34
N ASN A 40 -62.88 36.36 39.62
CA ASN A 40 -61.53 36.62 40.16
C ASN A 40 -60.74 35.32 40.41
N PRO A 41 -59.44 35.26 40.06
CA PRO A 41 -58.62 34.06 40.19
C PRO A 41 -58.17 33.90 41.63
N ARG A 42 -58.89 33.11 42.43
CA ARG A 42 -58.33 32.56 43.67
C ARG A 42 -57.06 31.80 43.27
N LYS A 43 -55.91 32.17 43.85
CA LYS A 43 -54.64 31.44 43.70
C LYS A 43 -54.94 29.95 43.86
N LYS A 44 -54.81 29.18 42.78
CA LYS A 44 -55.14 27.76 42.82
C LYS A 44 -54.25 27.11 43.88
N GLY A 45 -54.84 26.31 44.77
CA GLY A 45 -54.10 25.67 45.85
C GLY A 45 -53.04 24.71 45.32
N LYS A 46 -51.99 24.42 46.11
CA LYS A 46 -50.93 23.44 45.76
C LYS A 46 -51.50 22.10 45.26
N THR A 47 -52.62 21.65 45.82
CA THR A 47 -53.30 20.41 45.44
C THR A 47 -53.83 20.38 44.00
N TYR A 48 -54.29 21.51 43.47
CA TYR A 48 -54.74 21.61 42.07
C TYR A 48 -53.58 21.40 41.10
N TYR A 49 -52.45 22.08 41.33
CA TYR A 49 -51.27 21.94 40.48
C TYR A 49 -50.64 20.55 40.61
N LEU A 50 -50.68 19.94 41.81
CA LEU A 50 -50.24 18.56 42.00
C LEU A 50 -51.08 17.56 41.18
N GLY A 51 -52.41 17.68 41.21
CA GLY A 51 -53.30 16.84 40.40
C GLY A 51 -53.07 17.02 38.89
N LEU A 52 -52.84 18.26 38.43
CA LEU A 52 -52.50 18.53 37.03
C LEU A 52 -51.15 17.93 36.63
N VAL A 53 -50.15 17.97 37.52
CA VAL A 53 -48.84 17.33 37.30
C VAL A 53 -48.99 15.81 37.27
N MET A 54 -49.80 15.21 38.16
CA MET A 54 -50.08 13.77 38.13
C MET A 54 -50.77 13.37 36.83
N GLN A 55 -51.79 14.09 36.39
CA GLN A 55 -52.46 13.87 35.11
C GLN A 55 -51.49 13.99 33.93
N LYS A 56 -50.65 15.04 33.91
CA LYS A 56 -49.65 15.21 32.85
C LYS A 56 -48.58 14.12 32.88
N ASN A 57 -48.18 13.66 34.05
CA ASN A 57 -47.28 12.51 34.20
C ASN A 57 -47.94 11.23 33.69
N GLU A 58 -49.24 11.02 33.92
CA GLU A 58 -49.99 9.88 33.37
C GLU A 58 -50.09 9.96 31.84
N GLU A 59 -50.40 11.13 31.28
CA GLU A 59 -50.41 11.38 29.83
C GLU A 59 -49.03 11.13 29.20
N ILE A 60 -47.96 11.64 29.82
CA ILE A 60 -46.58 11.38 29.39
C ILE A 60 -46.25 9.89 29.47
N THR A 61 -46.63 9.21 30.56
CA THR A 61 -46.42 7.76 30.72
C THR A 61 -47.19 6.96 29.67
N ALA A 62 -48.40 7.38 29.31
CA ALA A 62 -49.19 6.76 28.27
C ALA A 62 -48.56 6.96 26.87
N GLU A 63 -48.06 8.16 26.56
CA GLU A 63 -47.39 8.43 25.29
C GLU A 63 -46.04 7.70 25.21
N ILE A 64 -45.28 7.59 26.31
CA ILE A 64 -44.06 6.76 26.39
C ILE A 64 -44.39 5.30 26.02
N LYS A 65 -45.41 4.70 26.66
CA LYS A 65 -45.83 3.32 26.34
C LYS A 65 -46.25 3.15 24.88
N LYS A 66 -46.90 4.16 24.30
CA LYS A 66 -47.32 4.15 22.91
C LYS A 66 -46.13 4.24 21.95
N LEU A 67 -45.15 5.10 22.23
CA LEU A 67 -43.90 5.20 21.47
C LEU A 67 -43.07 3.93 21.59
N GLU A 68 -42.93 3.34 22.78
CA GLU A 68 -42.27 2.05 22.98
C GLU A 68 -42.91 0.94 22.15
N ASN A 69 -44.25 0.90 22.09
CA ASN A 69 -44.97 -0.05 21.25
C ASN A 69 -44.76 0.20 19.75
N GLN A 70 -44.64 1.46 19.32
CA GLN A 70 -44.29 1.79 17.93
C GLN A 70 -42.87 1.38 17.59
N ILE A 71 -41.90 1.65 18.47
CA ILE A 71 -40.50 1.23 18.31
C ILE A 71 -40.40 -0.29 18.18
N LYS A 72 -41.08 -1.05 19.05
CA LYS A 72 -41.13 -2.52 18.98
C LYS A 72 -41.72 -3.00 17.65
N LYS A 73 -42.83 -2.40 17.20
CA LYS A 73 -43.45 -2.74 15.90
C LYS A 73 -42.53 -2.44 14.72
N SER A 74 -41.85 -1.29 14.73
CA SER A 74 -40.87 -0.92 13.71
C SER A 74 -39.70 -1.90 13.69
N SER A 75 -39.16 -2.27 14.86
CA SER A 75 -38.08 -3.25 14.97
C SER A 75 -38.48 -4.63 14.45
N THR A 76 -39.69 -5.12 14.75
CA THR A 76 -40.19 -6.37 14.16
C THR A 76 -40.39 -6.27 12.66
N SER A 77 -40.90 -5.14 12.17
CA SER A 77 -41.09 -4.92 10.73
C SER A 77 -39.77 -4.82 9.96
N GLU A 78 -38.72 -4.30 10.60
CA GLU A 78 -37.37 -4.24 10.03
C GLU A 78 -36.77 -5.64 9.92
N ALA A 79 -36.95 -6.50 10.93
CA ALA A 79 -36.56 -7.90 10.86
C ALA A 79 -37.32 -8.67 9.77
N ASP A 80 -38.62 -8.43 9.63
CA ASP A 80 -39.43 -9.01 8.55
C ASP A 80 -38.97 -8.52 7.16
N PHE A 81 -38.58 -7.24 7.05
CA PHE A 81 -38.03 -6.69 5.80
C PHE A 81 -36.71 -7.35 5.39
N LEU A 82 -35.80 -7.61 6.34
CA LEU A 82 -34.56 -8.32 6.06
C LEU A 82 -34.81 -9.74 5.53
N LEU A 83 -35.79 -10.45 6.09
CA LEU A 83 -36.19 -11.77 5.59
C LEU A 83 -36.70 -11.69 4.14
N ILE A 84 -37.54 -10.69 3.82
CA ILE A 84 -38.01 -10.47 2.45
C ILE A 84 -36.84 -10.16 1.51
N VAL A 85 -35.83 -9.40 1.95
CA VAL A 85 -34.63 -9.11 1.15
C VAL A 85 -33.81 -10.38 0.88
N GLU A 86 -33.64 -11.26 1.87
CA GLU A 86 -32.97 -12.55 1.69
C GLU A 86 -33.75 -13.47 0.75
N GLU A 87 -35.08 -13.55 0.90
CA GLU A 87 -35.94 -14.31 -0.02
C GLU A 87 -35.87 -13.77 -1.44
N ASN A 88 -35.87 -12.45 -1.64
CA ASN A 88 -35.71 -11.84 -2.96
C ASN A 88 -34.34 -12.16 -3.57
N LYS A 89 -33.24 -12.13 -2.79
CA LYS A 89 -31.91 -12.54 -3.29
C LYS A 89 -31.91 -14.01 -3.72
N ALA A 90 -32.58 -14.88 -2.98
CA ALA A 90 -32.71 -16.29 -3.33
C ALA A 90 -33.55 -16.48 -4.61
N LEU A 91 -34.65 -15.73 -4.75
CA LEU A 91 -35.47 -15.72 -5.97
C LEU A 91 -34.68 -15.19 -7.17
N ASP A 92 -33.88 -14.12 -7.02
CA ASP A 92 -33.03 -13.59 -8.08
C ASP A 92 -31.98 -14.61 -8.55
N GLN A 93 -31.40 -15.39 -7.62
CA GLN A 93 -30.48 -16.47 -7.98
C GLN A 93 -31.22 -17.59 -8.74
N ASN A 94 -32.40 -18.00 -8.27
CA ASN A 94 -33.22 -19.00 -8.96
C ASN A 94 -33.64 -18.53 -10.37
N ILE A 95 -33.96 -17.25 -10.54
CA ILE A 95 -34.27 -16.66 -11.85
C ILE A 95 -33.05 -16.77 -12.77
N LYS A 96 -31.85 -16.39 -12.30
CA LYS A 96 -30.62 -16.52 -13.10
C LYS A 96 -30.31 -17.96 -13.49
N ASP A 97 -30.51 -18.90 -12.57
CA ASP A 97 -30.28 -20.33 -12.84
C ASP A 97 -31.29 -20.86 -13.88
N LEU A 98 -32.56 -20.45 -13.79
CA LEU A 98 -33.59 -20.79 -14.79
C LEU A 98 -33.31 -20.13 -16.15
N GLU A 99 -32.87 -18.89 -16.18
CA GLU A 99 -32.43 -18.20 -17.39
C GLU A 99 -31.26 -18.93 -18.05
N GLY A 100 -30.29 -19.41 -17.25
CA GLY A 100 -29.18 -20.25 -17.71
C GLY A 100 -29.67 -21.56 -18.34
N GLN A 101 -30.58 -22.27 -17.68
CA GLN A 101 -31.17 -23.50 -18.23
C GLN A 101 -31.94 -23.23 -19.54
N ILE A 102 -32.69 -22.13 -19.62
CA ILE A 102 -33.38 -21.74 -20.86
C ILE A 102 -32.37 -21.48 -21.98
N ALA A 103 -31.27 -20.79 -21.70
CA ALA A 103 -30.21 -20.57 -22.68
C ALA A 103 -29.58 -21.89 -23.16
N ASP A 104 -29.36 -22.85 -22.26
CA ASP A 104 -28.87 -24.18 -22.61
C ASP A 104 -29.85 -24.95 -23.50
N TYR A 105 -31.15 -24.92 -23.17
CA TYR A 105 -32.20 -25.53 -24.00
C TYR A 105 -32.31 -24.86 -25.37
N GLN A 106 -32.19 -23.52 -25.43
CA GLN A 106 -32.15 -22.79 -26.69
C GLN A 106 -30.93 -23.19 -27.53
N LEU A 107 -29.75 -23.31 -26.92
CA LEU A 107 -28.55 -23.80 -27.61
C LEU A 107 -28.78 -25.21 -28.15
N LEU A 108 -29.32 -26.12 -27.35
CA LEU A 108 -29.61 -27.49 -27.80
C LEU A 108 -30.61 -27.50 -28.97
N ALA A 109 -31.67 -26.70 -28.90
CA ALA A 109 -32.63 -26.58 -29.99
C ALA A 109 -31.97 -26.08 -31.29
N THR A 110 -31.08 -25.08 -31.22
CA THR A 110 -30.33 -24.62 -32.39
C THR A 110 -29.37 -25.68 -32.92
N THR A 111 -28.72 -26.46 -32.05
CA THR A 111 -27.81 -27.54 -32.49
C THR A 111 -28.57 -28.64 -33.23
N PHE A 112 -29.79 -28.97 -32.80
CA PHE A 112 -30.67 -29.91 -33.49
C PHE A 112 -31.13 -29.36 -34.84
N GLN A 113 -31.51 -28.08 -34.90
CA GLN A 113 -31.89 -27.41 -36.15
C GLN A 113 -30.75 -27.36 -37.17
N HIS A 114 -29.50 -27.23 -36.71
CA HIS A 114 -28.30 -27.27 -37.55
C HIS A 114 -27.74 -28.68 -37.79
N GLN A 115 -28.42 -29.75 -37.32
CA GLN A 115 -27.97 -31.14 -37.41
C GLN A 115 -26.51 -31.32 -36.92
N MET A 116 -26.12 -30.55 -35.92
CA MET A 116 -24.79 -30.65 -35.32
C MET A 116 -24.74 -31.87 -34.39
N ASP A 117 -23.83 -32.81 -34.68
CA ASP A 117 -23.58 -33.95 -33.79
C ASP A 117 -23.05 -33.51 -32.43
N ALA A 118 -23.51 -34.17 -31.36
CA ALA A 118 -23.08 -33.91 -29.99
C ALA A 118 -21.56 -33.99 -29.81
N LYS A 119 -20.89 -34.89 -30.54
CA LYS A 119 -19.41 -35.04 -30.54
C LYS A 119 -18.72 -33.79 -31.11
N LEU A 120 -19.28 -33.21 -32.17
CA LEU A 120 -18.72 -32.00 -32.78
C LEU A 120 -18.90 -30.78 -31.88
N LEU A 121 -20.03 -30.68 -31.17
CA LEU A 121 -20.27 -29.64 -30.17
C LEU A 121 -19.28 -29.77 -28.98
N CYS A 122 -19.06 -30.98 -28.48
CA CYS A 122 -18.07 -31.24 -27.43
C CYS A 122 -16.65 -30.84 -27.87
N ASN A 123 -16.27 -31.17 -29.11
CA ASN A 123 -14.96 -30.79 -29.65
C ASN A 123 -14.83 -29.26 -29.77
N LYS A 124 -15.87 -28.55 -30.24
CA LYS A 124 -15.89 -27.08 -30.27
C LYS A 124 -15.76 -26.49 -28.86
N TYR A 125 -16.46 -27.06 -27.88
CA TYR A 125 -16.37 -26.65 -26.48
C TYR A 125 -14.95 -26.84 -25.93
N MET A 126 -14.30 -27.98 -26.17
CA MET A 126 -12.91 -28.22 -25.74
C MET A 126 -11.94 -27.21 -26.35
N ILE A 127 -12.02 -26.95 -27.65
CA ILE A 127 -11.17 -25.96 -28.32
C ILE A 127 -11.40 -24.55 -27.73
N LEU A 128 -12.64 -24.19 -27.44
CA LEU A 128 -12.97 -22.89 -26.85
C LEU A 128 -12.48 -22.79 -25.40
N ARG A 129 -12.62 -23.86 -24.60
CA ARG A 129 -12.11 -23.94 -23.24
C ARG A 129 -10.59 -23.73 -23.23
N ASP A 130 -9.85 -24.50 -24.04
CA ASP A 130 -8.40 -24.39 -24.09
C ASP A 130 -7.93 -22.99 -24.57
N LYS A 131 -8.69 -22.35 -25.47
CA LYS A 131 -8.44 -20.95 -25.86
C LYS A 131 -8.73 -19.98 -24.73
N ASN A 132 -9.78 -20.21 -23.94
CA ASN A 132 -10.10 -19.38 -22.79
C ASN A 132 -9.04 -19.53 -21.70
N ASP A 133 -8.61 -20.74 -21.39
CA ASP A 133 -7.56 -21.03 -20.43
C ASP A 133 -6.26 -20.28 -20.81
N LYS A 134 -5.83 -20.37 -22.07
CA LYS A 134 -4.68 -19.60 -22.57
C LYS A 134 -4.88 -18.08 -22.44
N LYS A 135 -6.08 -17.57 -22.72
CA LYS A 135 -6.38 -16.15 -22.56
C LYS A 135 -6.40 -15.73 -21.10
N THR A 136 -6.88 -16.57 -20.19
CA THR A 136 -6.85 -16.28 -18.74
C THR A 136 -5.42 -16.22 -18.22
N GLU A 137 -4.54 -17.12 -18.68
CA GLU A 137 -3.11 -17.08 -18.36
C GLU A 137 -2.45 -15.80 -18.92
N GLN A 138 -2.74 -15.44 -20.17
CA GLN A 138 -2.28 -14.18 -20.76
C GLN A 138 -2.77 -12.97 -19.97
N ASN A 139 -4.03 -12.96 -19.55
CA ASN A 139 -4.61 -11.87 -18.77
C ASN A 139 -3.97 -11.79 -17.38
N ASN A 140 -3.74 -12.94 -16.72
CA ASN A 140 -3.02 -13.00 -15.46
C ASN A 140 -1.60 -12.45 -15.59
N ASN A 141 -0.90 -12.80 -16.67
CA ASN A 141 0.43 -12.24 -16.96
C ASN A 141 0.38 -10.71 -17.15
N ILE A 142 -0.67 -10.18 -17.79
CA ILE A 142 -0.87 -8.73 -17.90
C ILE A 142 -1.12 -8.11 -16.52
N PHE A 143 -1.97 -8.72 -15.68
CA PHE A 143 -2.21 -8.24 -14.32
C PHE A 143 -0.94 -8.25 -13.46
N MET A 144 -0.11 -9.29 -13.57
CA MET A 144 1.17 -9.35 -12.86
C MET A 144 2.12 -8.24 -13.31
N LYS A 145 2.31 -8.08 -14.63
CA LYS A 145 3.13 -6.98 -15.17
C LYS A 145 2.59 -5.61 -14.77
N ARG A 146 1.28 -5.45 -14.78
CA ARG A 146 0.63 -4.21 -14.33
C ARG A 146 0.89 -3.95 -12.85
N ALA A 147 0.78 -4.97 -12.00
CA ALA A 147 1.08 -4.84 -10.57
C ALA A 147 2.54 -4.46 -10.32
N GLU A 148 3.49 -5.05 -11.05
CA GLU A 148 4.92 -4.69 -10.98
C GLU A 148 5.15 -3.22 -11.40
N VAL A 149 4.51 -2.79 -12.49
CA VAL A 149 4.59 -1.40 -12.96
C VAL A 149 3.95 -0.45 -11.94
N GLU A 150 2.78 -0.77 -11.40
CA GLU A 150 2.11 0.04 -10.36
C GLU A 150 2.96 0.12 -9.08
N GLU A 151 3.62 -0.96 -8.66
CA GLU A 151 4.55 -0.94 -7.53
C GLU A 151 5.76 -0.03 -7.82
N SER A 152 6.31 -0.08 -9.04
CA SER A 152 7.40 0.80 -9.45
C SER A 152 6.99 2.27 -9.48
N ILE A 153 5.77 2.57 -9.95
CA ILE A 153 5.18 3.92 -9.94
C ILE A 153 5.00 4.40 -8.50
N ASN A 154 4.46 3.56 -7.61
CA ASN A 154 4.29 3.90 -6.20
C ASN A 154 5.65 4.20 -5.52
N LYS A 155 6.70 3.42 -5.82
CA LYS A 155 8.06 3.70 -5.34
C LYS A 155 8.60 5.02 -5.87
N LEU A 156 8.38 5.34 -7.14
CA LEU A 156 8.78 6.62 -7.73
C LEU A 156 7.98 7.79 -7.16
N GLN A 157 6.69 7.64 -6.93
CA GLN A 157 5.83 8.65 -6.31
C GLN A 157 6.32 8.98 -4.89
N ARG A 158 6.56 7.97 -4.05
CA ARG A 158 7.14 8.18 -2.71
C ARG A 158 8.47 8.92 -2.74
N LYS A 159 9.36 8.57 -3.67
CA LYS A 159 10.64 9.30 -3.87
C LYS A 159 10.39 10.75 -4.30
N ASN A 160 9.42 10.98 -5.18
CA ASN A 160 9.07 12.31 -5.65
C ASN A 160 8.47 13.16 -4.53
N ASP A 161 7.62 12.59 -3.69
CA ASP A 161 7.05 13.29 -2.53
C ASP A 161 8.12 13.62 -1.48
N ALA A 162 9.06 12.71 -1.22
CA ALA A 162 10.23 13.02 -0.40
C ALA A 162 11.08 14.14 -1.01
N ILE A 163 11.27 14.16 -2.34
CA ILE A 163 11.96 15.27 -3.02
C ILE A 163 11.17 16.57 -2.84
N LYS A 164 9.85 16.59 -3.01
CA LYS A 164 9.02 17.79 -2.78
C LYS A 164 9.13 18.30 -1.34
N GLU A 165 9.06 17.41 -0.36
CA GLU A 165 9.23 17.78 1.05
C GLU A 165 10.63 18.39 1.30
N THR A 166 11.68 17.80 0.72
CA THR A 166 13.01 18.42 0.80
C THR A 166 13.06 19.77 0.09
N MET A 167 12.39 19.94 -1.06
CA MET A 167 12.33 21.22 -1.77
C MET A 167 11.62 22.29 -0.94
N GLU A 168 10.51 21.96 -0.29
CA GLU A 168 9.74 22.88 0.56
C GLU A 168 10.59 23.36 1.76
N SER A 169 11.49 22.51 2.25
CA SER A 169 12.45 22.88 3.31
C SER A 169 13.65 23.73 2.85
N MET A 170 13.86 23.91 1.54
CA MET A 170 14.98 24.71 1.01
C MET A 170 14.71 26.22 1.05
N CYS A 171 15.77 27.03 0.94
CA CYS A 171 15.62 28.48 0.84
C CYS A 171 15.02 28.90 -0.52
N PRO A 172 14.27 30.02 -0.57
CA PRO A 172 13.49 30.41 -1.75
C PRO A 172 14.33 30.73 -3.00
N ALA A 173 15.61 31.09 -2.84
CA ALA A 173 16.51 31.29 -3.99
C ALA A 173 16.80 29.97 -4.72
N LYS A 174 17.12 28.89 -3.98
CA LYS A 174 17.40 27.57 -4.54
C LYS A 174 16.14 26.90 -5.12
N GLN A 175 14.98 27.13 -4.49
CA GLN A 175 13.69 26.66 -5.02
C GLN A 175 13.43 27.25 -6.42
N LYS A 176 13.67 28.55 -6.63
CA LYS A 176 13.49 29.21 -7.94
C LYS A 176 14.39 28.62 -9.02
N GLU A 177 15.67 28.39 -8.72
CA GLU A 177 16.62 27.76 -9.66
C GLU A 177 16.18 26.34 -10.04
N TYR A 178 15.73 25.55 -9.06
CA TYR A 178 15.23 24.21 -9.30
C TYR A 178 13.94 24.21 -10.14
N PHE A 179 12.99 25.12 -9.89
CA PHE A 179 11.80 25.26 -10.72
C PHE A 179 12.14 25.67 -12.15
N ALA A 180 13.08 26.61 -12.34
CA ALA A 180 13.55 26.99 -13.67
C ALA A 180 14.18 25.81 -14.42
N MET A 181 14.96 24.97 -13.73
CA MET A 181 15.53 23.75 -14.30
C MET A 181 14.45 22.71 -14.62
N ILE A 182 13.43 22.52 -13.76
CA ILE A 182 12.29 21.63 -14.06
C ILE A 182 11.55 22.11 -15.31
N THR A 183 11.26 23.41 -15.42
CA THR A 183 10.53 23.94 -16.58
C THR A 183 11.32 23.73 -17.86
N ALA A 184 12.63 24.02 -17.85
CA ALA A 184 13.50 23.75 -19.00
C ALA A 184 13.54 22.25 -19.34
N ASN A 185 13.63 21.37 -18.35
CA ASN A 185 13.65 19.93 -18.56
C ASN A 185 12.31 19.41 -19.12
N LYS A 186 11.18 19.93 -18.62
CA LYS A 186 9.84 19.64 -19.17
C LYS A 186 9.70 20.09 -20.62
N GLU A 187 10.27 21.23 -20.98
CA GLU A 187 10.29 21.69 -22.37
C GLU A 187 11.14 20.80 -23.27
N LEU A 188 12.30 20.34 -22.78
CA LEU A 188 13.14 19.38 -23.51
C LEU A 188 12.43 18.03 -23.71
N LEU A 189 11.74 17.52 -22.69
CA LEU A 189 10.94 16.30 -22.81
C LEU A 189 9.84 16.44 -23.87
N LYS A 190 9.10 17.56 -23.87
CA LYS A 190 8.10 17.83 -24.92
C LYS A 190 8.70 17.86 -26.32
N LYS A 191 9.89 18.46 -26.48
CA LYS A 191 10.61 18.45 -27.77
C LYS A 191 11.00 17.03 -28.18
N MET A 192 11.43 16.21 -27.22
CA MET A 192 11.76 14.81 -27.48
C MET A 192 10.53 14.02 -27.94
N ASP A 193 9.38 14.22 -27.29
CA ASP A 193 8.12 13.58 -27.67
C ASP A 193 7.68 13.97 -29.09
N ILE A 194 7.74 15.26 -29.43
CA ILE A 194 7.43 15.75 -30.78
C ILE A 194 8.36 15.13 -31.82
N LEU A 195 9.67 15.11 -31.56
CA LEU A 195 10.65 14.50 -32.48
C LEU A 195 10.42 12.99 -32.64
N GLN A 196 9.98 12.30 -31.59
CA GLN A 196 9.64 10.88 -31.65
C GLN A 196 8.38 10.65 -32.49
N GLU A 197 7.36 11.49 -32.35
CA GLU A 197 6.15 11.46 -33.20
C GLU A 197 6.49 11.73 -34.67
N GLU A 198 7.31 12.76 -34.95
CA GLU A 198 7.81 13.06 -36.30
C GLU A 198 8.58 11.88 -36.89
N MET A 199 9.44 11.24 -36.10
CA MET A 199 10.18 10.04 -36.52
C MET A 199 9.24 8.88 -36.86
N ASN A 200 8.22 8.63 -36.02
CA ASN A 200 7.25 7.57 -36.28
C ASN A 200 6.46 7.83 -37.57
N LEU A 201 6.03 9.07 -37.81
CA LEU A 201 5.35 9.47 -39.05
C LEU A 201 6.25 9.30 -40.28
N LEU A 202 7.54 9.62 -40.16
CA LEU A 202 8.50 9.39 -41.25
C LEU A 202 8.73 7.91 -41.52
N VAL A 203 8.74 7.07 -40.48
CA VAL A 203 8.85 5.61 -40.62
C VAL A 203 7.62 5.04 -41.32
N GLU A 204 6.41 5.40 -40.88
CA GLU A 204 5.15 4.96 -41.51
C GLU A 204 5.11 5.39 -42.98
N ARG A 205 5.41 6.66 -43.25
CA ARG A 205 5.46 7.18 -44.63
C ARG A 205 6.52 6.49 -45.49
N LYS A 206 7.67 6.12 -44.89
CA LYS A 206 8.71 5.35 -45.57
C LYS A 206 8.20 3.95 -45.90
N GLU A 207 7.57 3.26 -44.96
CA GLU A 207 6.99 1.93 -45.16
C GLU A 207 5.93 1.96 -46.28
N ASP A 208 5.06 2.97 -46.30
CA ASP A 208 4.09 3.19 -47.38
C ASP A 208 4.75 3.36 -48.75
N TYR A 209 5.84 4.14 -48.83
CA TYR A 209 6.60 4.30 -50.06
C TYR A 209 7.33 3.02 -50.47
N GLU A 210 7.90 2.27 -49.53
CA GLU A 210 8.54 0.98 -49.80
C GLU A 210 7.53 -0.03 -50.33
N LEU A 211 6.32 -0.08 -49.75
CA LEU A 211 5.21 -0.87 -50.26
C LEU A 211 4.82 -0.42 -51.67
N ALA A 212 4.62 0.88 -51.91
CA ALA A 212 4.23 1.42 -53.21
C ALA A 212 5.28 1.17 -54.31
N VAL A 213 6.56 1.11 -53.95
CA VAL A 213 7.66 0.72 -54.85
C VAL A 213 7.68 -0.79 -55.06
N SER A 214 7.40 -1.60 -54.03
CA SER A 214 7.35 -3.06 -54.16
C SER A 214 6.21 -3.55 -55.05
N TYR A 215 5.07 -2.83 -55.10
CA TYR A 215 3.93 -3.17 -55.95
C TYR A 215 4.11 -2.81 -57.43
N SER A 216 5.17 -2.07 -57.81
CA SER A 216 5.38 -1.60 -59.19
C SER A 216 6.85 -1.72 -59.61
N GLU A 217 7.12 -2.67 -60.50
CA GLU A 217 8.46 -2.94 -61.04
C GLU A 217 9.06 -1.67 -61.71
N ASP A 218 8.27 -0.94 -62.51
CA ASP A 218 8.67 0.33 -63.12
C ASP A 218 9.12 1.40 -62.10
N LYS A 219 8.44 1.51 -60.95
CA LYS A 219 8.82 2.46 -59.88
C LYS A 219 10.13 2.04 -59.20
N SER A 220 10.37 0.74 -59.07
CA SER A 220 11.62 0.19 -58.53
C SER A 220 12.79 0.49 -59.48
N GLU A 221 12.62 0.25 -60.77
CA GLU A 221 13.62 0.57 -61.80
C GLU A 221 13.90 2.07 -61.88
N MET A 222 12.85 2.91 -61.84
CA MET A 222 12.99 4.38 -61.82
C MET A 222 13.76 4.87 -60.58
N LEU A 223 13.52 4.26 -59.42
CA LEU A 223 14.24 4.59 -58.18
C LEU A 223 15.72 4.19 -58.25
N MET A 224 16.05 3.06 -58.88
CA MET A 224 17.43 2.64 -59.12
C MET A 224 18.16 3.60 -60.06
N LEU A 225 17.55 3.98 -61.18
CA LEU A 225 18.11 4.97 -62.11
C LEU A 225 18.27 6.34 -61.44
N HIS A 226 17.31 6.75 -60.59
CA HIS A 226 17.40 8.00 -59.84
C HIS A 226 18.58 7.98 -58.85
N LYS A 227 18.81 6.87 -58.14
CA LYS A 227 19.97 6.72 -57.24
C LYS A 227 21.29 6.83 -58.01
N GLU A 228 21.38 6.18 -59.17
CA GLU A 228 22.59 6.23 -60.02
C GLU A 228 22.84 7.65 -60.56
N LEU A 229 21.78 8.35 -60.96
CA LEU A 229 21.85 9.73 -61.44
C LEU A 229 22.23 10.70 -60.32
N ALA A 230 21.69 10.53 -59.11
CA ALA A 230 22.06 11.33 -57.94
C ALA A 230 23.54 11.15 -57.57
N ALA A 231 24.05 9.91 -57.59
CA ALA A 231 25.48 9.64 -57.36
C ALA A 231 26.37 10.31 -58.41
N LYS A 232 25.99 10.24 -59.71
CA LYS A 232 26.69 10.95 -60.78
C LYS A 232 26.63 12.48 -60.60
N GLN A 233 25.51 13.03 -60.14
CA GLN A 233 25.36 14.45 -59.85
C GLN A 233 26.23 14.91 -58.66
N GLU A 234 26.38 14.11 -57.61
CA GLU A 234 27.29 14.42 -56.49
C GLU A 234 28.75 14.46 -56.95
N VAL A 235 29.18 13.49 -57.77
CA VAL A 235 30.52 13.48 -58.35
C VAL A 235 30.76 14.73 -59.20
N LEU A 236 29.78 15.14 -60.02
CA LEU A 236 29.86 16.36 -60.82
C LEU A 236 29.86 17.63 -59.97
N ARG A 237 29.13 17.68 -58.85
CA ARG A 237 29.18 18.79 -57.90
C ARG A 237 30.55 18.87 -57.23
N ALA A 238 31.11 17.74 -56.80
CA ALA A 238 32.46 17.67 -56.24
C ALA A 238 33.54 18.10 -57.25
N MET A 239 33.37 17.77 -58.53
CA MET A 239 34.24 18.25 -59.62
C MET A 239 34.08 19.74 -59.91
N ARG A 240 32.87 20.30 -59.75
CA ARG A 240 32.61 21.76 -59.90
C ARG A 240 33.08 22.59 -58.70
N THR A 241 33.16 21.99 -57.51
CA THR A 241 33.75 22.64 -56.33
C THR A 241 35.25 22.43 -56.22
N ALA A 242 35.90 21.91 -57.28
CA ALA A 242 37.36 21.93 -57.38
C ALA A 242 37.83 23.41 -57.35
N PRO A 243 38.80 23.77 -56.48
CA PRO A 243 38.98 25.15 -56.07
C PRO A 243 39.60 26.03 -57.16
N GLU A 244 38.87 27.08 -57.56
CA GLU A 244 39.44 28.30 -58.13
C GLU A 244 40.37 28.99 -57.11
N PRO A 245 41.37 29.79 -57.54
CA PRO A 245 42.41 30.36 -56.67
C PRO A 245 41.89 31.20 -55.47
N GLN A 246 40.64 31.67 -55.49
CA GLN A 246 40.00 32.36 -54.37
C GLN A 246 39.47 31.41 -53.29
N GLY A 247 39.14 30.16 -53.64
CA GLY A 247 38.68 29.13 -52.71
C GLY A 247 39.74 28.73 -51.69
N TYR A 248 41.04 28.80 -52.04
CA TYR A 248 42.13 28.45 -51.14
C TYR A 248 42.15 29.27 -49.85
N LYS A 249 41.76 30.56 -49.89
CA LYS A 249 41.69 31.40 -48.68
C LYS A 249 40.56 30.97 -47.75
N HIS A 250 39.36 30.76 -48.29
CA HIS A 250 38.23 30.26 -47.52
C HIS A 250 38.48 28.83 -46.99
N PHE A 251 39.15 27.98 -47.77
CA PHE A 251 39.58 26.66 -47.31
C PHE A 251 40.63 26.75 -46.21
N GLN A 252 41.59 27.68 -46.29
CA GLN A 252 42.56 27.92 -45.21
C GLN A 252 41.90 28.44 -43.94
N GLU A 253 41.00 29.43 -44.02
CA GLU A 253 40.24 29.94 -42.88
C GLU A 253 39.38 28.84 -42.25
N LYS A 254 38.74 28.01 -43.08
CA LYS A 254 37.97 26.85 -42.62
C LYS A 254 38.89 25.82 -41.96
N MET A 255 40.04 25.50 -42.54
CA MET A 255 41.01 24.58 -41.94
C MET A 255 41.59 25.10 -40.63
N GLU A 256 41.82 26.40 -40.49
CA GLU A 256 42.23 27.00 -39.21
C GLU A 256 41.12 26.92 -38.16
N LYS A 257 39.87 27.18 -38.56
CA LYS A 257 38.72 27.07 -37.67
C LYS A 257 38.52 25.62 -37.23
N ASP A 258 38.54 24.68 -38.17
CA ASP A 258 38.42 23.26 -37.91
C ASP A 258 39.60 22.75 -37.07
N SER A 259 40.81 23.27 -37.28
CA SER A 259 41.99 22.95 -36.43
C SER A 259 41.83 23.45 -35.00
N LYS A 260 41.27 24.65 -34.79
CA LYS A 260 40.95 25.18 -33.46
C LYS A 260 39.82 24.41 -32.78
N GLU A 261 38.79 24.03 -33.53
CA GLU A 261 37.69 23.20 -33.05
C GLU A 261 38.17 21.78 -32.70
N LEU A 262 39.02 21.17 -33.53
CA LEU A 262 39.67 19.88 -33.25
C LEU A 262 40.52 19.95 -31.98
N ALA A 263 41.35 20.98 -31.81
CA ALA A 263 42.13 21.15 -30.58
C ALA A 263 41.24 21.29 -29.32
N SER A 264 40.09 21.96 -29.45
CA SER A 264 39.10 22.05 -28.37
C SER A 264 38.46 20.69 -28.05
N ILE A 265 38.05 19.95 -29.08
CA ILE A 265 37.46 18.61 -28.95
C ILE A 265 38.48 17.62 -28.37
N GLU A 266 39.74 17.68 -28.82
CA GLU A 266 40.83 16.85 -28.29
C GLU A 266 41.09 17.12 -26.81
N LYS A 267 41.02 18.40 -26.39
CA LYS A 267 41.12 18.77 -24.97
C LYS A 267 39.94 18.20 -24.17
N GLN A 268 38.71 18.32 -24.68
CA GLN A 268 37.53 17.75 -24.03
C GLN A 268 37.61 16.21 -23.96
N LEU A 269 38.11 15.55 -24.99
CA LEU A 269 38.36 14.10 -25.01
C LEU A 269 39.42 13.69 -24.00
N ALA A 270 40.49 14.47 -23.84
CA ALA A 270 41.50 14.22 -22.82
C ALA A 270 40.92 14.35 -21.41
N ASP A 271 40.09 15.36 -21.16
CA ASP A 271 39.40 15.55 -19.88
C ASP A 271 38.41 14.41 -19.61
N LEU A 272 37.65 13.96 -20.61
CA LEU A 272 36.74 12.83 -20.50
C LEU A 272 37.48 11.51 -20.23
N ARG A 273 38.60 11.25 -20.92
CA ARG A 273 39.46 10.10 -20.63
C ARG A 273 40.07 10.16 -19.23
N GLY A 274 40.38 11.35 -18.73
CA GLY A 274 40.80 11.56 -17.34
C GLY A 274 39.71 11.16 -16.35
N LYS A 275 38.47 11.62 -16.57
CA LYS A 275 37.30 11.25 -15.77
C LYS A 275 36.97 9.77 -15.85
N GLU A 276 37.11 9.16 -17.03
CA GLU A 276 36.90 7.73 -17.23
C GLU A 276 37.90 6.90 -16.40
N LYS A 277 39.17 7.30 -16.39
CA LYS A 277 40.20 6.67 -15.53
C LYS A 277 39.89 6.84 -14.05
N GLU A 278 39.51 8.05 -13.62
CA GLU A 278 39.12 8.31 -12.22
C GLU A 278 37.92 7.46 -11.79
N LEU A 279 36.92 7.32 -12.66
CA LEU A 279 35.76 6.47 -12.40
C LEU A 279 36.12 4.99 -12.40
N ALA A 280 36.99 4.54 -13.30
CA ALA A 280 37.49 3.16 -13.33
C ALA A 280 38.26 2.82 -12.05
N GLU A 281 39.10 3.72 -11.55
CA GLU A 281 39.80 3.58 -10.28
C GLU A 281 38.82 3.53 -9.10
N ARG A 282 37.79 4.38 -9.08
CA ARG A 282 36.73 4.33 -8.05
C ARG A 282 35.93 3.03 -8.08
N ILE A 283 35.63 2.50 -9.27
CA ILE A 283 34.96 1.21 -9.43
C ILE A 283 35.85 0.09 -8.91
N HIS A 284 37.15 0.10 -9.23
CA HIS A 284 38.09 -0.89 -8.73
C HIS A 284 38.18 -0.86 -7.20
N GLN A 285 38.32 0.33 -6.59
CA GLN A 285 38.33 0.49 -5.13
C GLN A 285 37.01 0.02 -4.47
N ALA A 286 35.86 0.28 -5.11
CA ALA A 286 34.57 -0.21 -4.64
C ALA A 286 34.44 -1.74 -4.76
N GLN A 287 35.07 -2.36 -5.77
CA GLN A 287 35.11 -3.81 -5.93
C GLN A 287 36.03 -4.47 -4.88
N ASP A 288 37.19 -3.89 -4.60
CA ASP A 288 38.12 -4.37 -3.58
C ASP A 288 37.50 -4.33 -2.19
N SER A 289 36.90 -3.20 -1.81
CA SER A 289 36.18 -3.06 -0.54
C SER A 289 34.98 -4.01 -0.42
N ARG A 290 34.27 -4.27 -1.53
CA ARG A 290 33.21 -5.29 -1.56
C ARG A 290 33.77 -6.71 -1.37
N ALA A 291 34.92 -7.03 -1.96
CA ALA A 291 35.56 -8.33 -1.78
C ALA A 291 36.05 -8.54 -0.33
N GLU A 292 36.55 -7.49 0.32
CA GLU A 292 36.89 -7.51 1.75
C GLU A 292 35.65 -7.71 2.62
N TYR A 293 34.54 -7.02 2.31
CA TYR A 293 33.27 -7.19 3.01
C TYR A 293 32.74 -8.62 2.91
N GLU A 294 32.80 -9.24 1.73
CA GLU A 294 32.38 -10.64 1.54
C GLU A 294 33.26 -11.62 2.34
N LYS A 295 34.58 -11.37 2.44
CA LYS A 295 35.47 -12.17 3.30
C LYS A 295 35.10 -12.02 4.78
N LEU A 296 34.79 -10.80 5.23
CA LEU A 296 34.38 -10.53 6.60
C LEU A 296 33.04 -11.20 6.91
N LYS A 297 32.05 -11.08 6.03
CA LYS A 297 30.75 -11.74 6.15
C LYS A 297 30.88 -13.27 6.26
N ARG A 298 31.73 -13.88 5.43
CA ARG A 298 32.03 -15.32 5.54
C ARG A 298 32.72 -15.69 6.86
N SER A 299 33.50 -14.79 7.45
CA SER A 299 34.12 -15.01 8.76
C SER A 299 33.09 -14.91 9.89
N GLU A 300 32.15 -13.97 9.80
CA GLU A 300 31.04 -13.80 10.74
C GLU A 300 30.10 -15.01 10.70
N GLU A 301 29.69 -15.46 9.51
CA GLU A 301 28.88 -16.68 9.35
C GLU A 301 29.59 -17.93 9.92
N LYS A 302 30.93 -17.99 9.85
CA LYS A 302 31.70 -19.06 10.50
C LYS A 302 31.69 -18.93 12.02
N LEU A 303 31.81 -17.73 12.56
CA LEU A 303 31.71 -17.47 13.99
C LEU A 303 30.32 -17.83 14.51
N ASP A 304 29.25 -17.48 13.80
CA ASP A 304 27.88 -17.82 14.17
C ASP A 304 27.65 -19.34 14.19
N ARG A 305 28.18 -20.06 13.20
CA ARG A 305 28.17 -21.54 13.19
C ARG A 305 28.92 -22.12 14.38
N LEU A 306 30.07 -21.53 14.75
CA LEU A 306 30.83 -21.95 15.91
C LEU A 306 30.06 -21.67 17.20
N LEU A 307 29.46 -20.48 17.35
CA LEU A 307 28.63 -20.11 18.49
C LEU A 307 27.43 -21.05 18.63
N ALA A 308 26.69 -21.31 17.57
CA ALA A 308 25.60 -22.29 17.57
C ALA A 308 26.09 -23.70 17.94
N SER A 309 27.30 -24.10 17.52
CA SER A 309 27.91 -25.38 17.92
C SER A 309 28.33 -25.42 19.40
N LEU A 310 28.73 -24.27 19.95
CA LEU A 310 29.10 -24.12 21.35
C LEU A 310 27.85 -24.08 22.23
N GLU A 311 26.78 -23.42 21.81
CA GLU A 311 25.48 -23.43 22.48
C GLU A 311 24.90 -24.83 22.51
N LYS A 312 24.93 -25.57 21.39
CA LYS A 312 24.54 -26.99 21.37
C LYS A 312 25.40 -27.83 22.32
N ARG A 313 26.72 -27.63 22.35
CA ARG A 313 27.61 -28.32 23.29
C ARG A 313 27.38 -27.91 24.74
N LYS A 314 27.04 -26.65 25.01
CA LYS A 314 26.68 -26.16 26.34
C LYS A 314 25.36 -26.75 26.79
N ALA A 315 24.34 -26.81 25.94
CA ALA A 315 23.06 -27.46 26.23
C ALA A 315 23.25 -28.95 26.56
N VAL A 316 24.04 -29.67 25.76
CA VAL A 316 24.39 -31.09 26.03
C VAL A 316 25.20 -31.26 27.32
N LYS A 317 26.05 -30.29 27.68
CA LYS A 317 26.77 -30.30 28.96
C LYS A 317 25.90 -29.91 30.16
N LEU A 318 24.89 -29.04 29.96
CA LEU A 318 23.94 -28.63 30.99
C LEU A 318 22.97 -29.79 31.34
N ASP A 319 22.59 -30.58 30.35
CA ASP A 319 21.79 -31.82 30.56
C ASP A 319 22.63 -33.01 31.02
N GLY A 320 23.97 -32.88 31.03
CA GLY A 320 24.90 -34.02 31.12
C GLY A 320 25.70 -34.18 32.42
N PHE A 321 25.75 -33.23 33.36
CA PHE A 321 26.52 -33.41 34.60
C PHE A 321 25.97 -32.64 35.83
N PRO A 322 25.84 -33.28 37.01
CA PRO A 322 25.46 -32.64 38.26
C PRO A 322 26.66 -31.90 38.92
N HIS A 323 26.35 -30.77 39.56
CA HIS A 323 27.17 -29.88 40.40
C HIS A 323 28.62 -30.29 40.78
N ALA A 324 29.57 -29.39 40.52
CA ALA A 324 30.78 -29.20 41.35
C ALA A 324 31.18 -27.70 41.42
N PRO A 325 31.70 -27.19 42.56
CA PRO A 325 31.75 -25.76 42.87
C PRO A 325 33.10 -25.07 42.55
N GLU A 326 33.03 -23.75 42.34
CA GLU A 326 34.15 -22.83 42.06
C GLU A 326 35.09 -22.61 43.26
N SER A 327 36.40 -22.53 42.99
CA SER A 327 37.38 -21.96 43.92
C SER A 327 38.57 -21.32 43.18
N HIS A 328 38.76 -19.99 43.34
CA HIS A 328 40.00 -19.28 43.73
C HIS A 328 40.10 -17.82 43.22
N PRO A 329 40.57 -16.86 44.07
CA PRO A 329 40.84 -15.45 43.71
C PRO A 329 42.36 -15.17 43.51
N ARG A 330 42.76 -14.09 42.82
CA ARG A 330 44.17 -13.61 42.81
C ARG A 330 44.33 -12.08 42.65
N ASN A 331 45.24 -11.54 43.47
CA ASN A 331 45.54 -10.13 43.79
C ASN A 331 46.57 -9.44 42.85
N PRO A 332 46.61 -8.08 42.76
CA PRO A 332 47.64 -7.31 42.03
C PRO A 332 48.52 -6.41 42.96
N SER A 333 49.85 -6.59 43.00
CA SER A 333 50.73 -5.66 43.77
C SER A 333 52.21 -5.56 43.34
N LEU A 334 52.59 -5.87 42.09
CA LEU A 334 54.02 -5.92 41.69
C LEU A 334 54.52 -4.83 40.71
N ASP A 335 53.70 -3.88 40.25
CA ASP A 335 54.10 -3.01 39.12
C ASP A 335 54.72 -1.65 39.48
N SER A 336 54.78 -1.26 40.77
CA SER A 336 55.21 0.10 41.14
C SER A 336 56.73 0.29 41.23
N GLN A 337 57.50 -0.74 41.60
CA GLN A 337 58.94 -0.61 41.83
C GLN A 337 59.77 -0.64 40.54
N THR A 338 59.30 -1.37 39.52
CA THR A 338 59.93 -1.45 38.19
C THR A 338 59.79 -0.16 37.40
N ALA A 339 58.71 0.60 37.62
CA ALA A 339 58.48 1.89 36.97
C ALA A 339 59.43 2.99 37.48
N GLN A 340 59.72 3.02 38.79
CA GLN A 340 60.54 4.07 39.40
C GLN A 340 62.04 3.95 39.08
N THR A 341 62.55 2.75 38.82
CA THR A 341 63.96 2.54 38.41
C THR A 341 64.20 2.98 36.97
N LEU A 342 63.23 2.78 36.07
CA LEU A 342 63.31 3.23 34.68
C LEU A 342 63.27 4.76 34.58
N GLU A 343 62.49 5.42 35.44
CA GLU A 343 62.39 6.88 35.47
C GLU A 343 63.70 7.56 35.90
N LYS A 344 64.41 6.98 36.89
CA LYS A 344 65.72 7.47 37.33
C LYS A 344 66.82 7.33 36.26
N MET A 345 66.80 6.26 35.47
CA MET A 345 67.77 6.08 34.38
C MET A 345 67.54 7.06 33.22
N LEU A 346 66.27 7.36 32.89
CA LEU A 346 65.93 8.34 31.87
C LEU A 346 66.32 9.77 32.26
N GLN A 347 66.25 10.10 33.56
CA GLN A 347 66.62 11.44 34.05
C GLN A 347 68.13 11.73 34.02
N LEU A 348 68.97 10.70 34.09
CA LEU A 348 70.43 10.83 33.97
C LEU A 348 70.90 11.02 32.51
N LEU A 349 70.17 10.47 31.54
CA LEU A 349 70.45 10.62 30.10
C LEU A 349 70.03 11.99 29.55
N VAL A 350 69.00 12.62 30.13
CA VAL A 350 68.48 13.92 29.69
C VAL A 350 69.34 15.10 30.16
N ASN A 351 70.08 14.96 31.27
CA ASN A 351 70.73 16.09 31.96
C ASN A 351 72.23 16.26 31.66
N GLY A 352 72.82 15.53 30.71
CA GLY A 352 74.28 15.47 30.58
C GLY A 352 74.95 15.41 29.20
N PRO A 353 74.66 16.30 28.21
CA PRO A 353 75.58 16.46 27.08
C PRO A 353 76.38 17.79 27.11
N ALA A 354 76.10 18.72 28.02
CA ALA A 354 76.68 20.07 27.99
C ALA A 354 78.04 20.25 28.69
N LYS A 355 78.61 19.21 29.33
CA LYS A 355 79.90 19.29 30.05
C LYS A 355 81.01 18.37 29.49
N ALA A 356 80.83 17.76 28.32
CA ALA A 356 81.84 16.90 27.68
C ALA A 356 82.50 17.52 26.42
N ALA A 357 82.25 18.81 26.12
CA ALA A 357 82.74 19.47 24.90
C ALA A 357 83.99 20.37 25.11
N GLN A 358 84.57 20.43 26.32
CA GLN A 358 85.83 21.12 26.58
C GLN A 358 86.87 20.10 27.06
N GLY A 359 87.51 19.42 26.11
CA GLY A 359 88.62 18.54 26.42
C GLY A 359 88.60 17.27 25.59
N LEU A 360 88.70 17.40 24.28
CA LEU A 360 89.26 16.39 23.37
C LEU A 360 89.59 17.11 22.06
N GLY A 361 90.88 17.10 21.71
CA GLY A 361 91.44 17.73 20.53
C GLY A 361 90.91 17.17 19.21
N SER A 362 91.44 17.69 18.11
CA SER A 362 90.95 17.68 16.72
C SER A 362 90.75 16.32 16.01
N ALA A 363 90.25 15.28 16.68
CA ALA A 363 89.96 13.97 16.10
C ALA A 363 88.44 13.68 15.95
N GLY A 364 87.54 14.39 16.66
CA GLY A 364 86.09 14.13 16.64
C GLY A 364 85.26 14.97 15.63
N ALA A 365 85.90 15.76 14.77
CA ALA A 365 85.21 16.64 13.82
C ALA A 365 84.26 15.95 12.82
N PRO A 366 84.55 14.74 12.28
CA PRO A 366 83.60 14.06 11.39
C PRO A 366 82.42 13.43 12.14
N GLU A 367 82.65 12.87 13.34
CA GLU A 367 81.59 12.27 14.17
C GLU A 367 80.60 13.32 14.69
N MET A 368 81.09 14.49 15.09
CA MET A 368 80.22 15.59 15.54
C MET A 368 79.39 16.20 14.40
N LYS A 369 79.89 16.14 13.15
CA LYS A 369 79.13 16.53 11.95
C LYS A 369 78.06 15.49 11.61
N LEU A 370 78.38 14.19 11.71
CA LEU A 370 77.41 13.12 11.51
C LEU A 370 76.28 13.19 12.54
N LEU A 371 76.62 13.39 13.81
CA LEU A 371 75.63 13.55 14.89
C LEU A 371 74.75 14.80 14.68
N CYS A 372 75.32 15.91 14.21
CA CYS A 372 74.54 17.10 13.83
C CYS A 372 73.59 16.84 12.66
N HIS A 373 74.02 16.04 11.68
CA HIS A 373 73.19 15.65 10.55
C HIS A 373 72.05 14.73 10.99
N ASP A 374 72.33 13.75 11.85
CA ASP A 374 71.35 12.81 12.39
C ASP A 374 70.34 13.51 13.30
N LEU A 375 70.77 14.47 14.12
CA LEU A 375 69.86 15.30 14.92
C LEU A 375 68.96 16.19 14.06
N LYS A 376 69.46 16.71 12.93
CA LYS A 376 68.63 17.45 11.96
C LYS A 376 67.59 16.54 11.30
N ARG A 377 67.97 15.31 10.94
CA ARG A 377 67.07 14.30 10.35
C ARG A 377 66.00 13.86 11.35
N MET A 378 66.38 13.58 12.60
CA MET A 378 65.42 13.26 13.66
C MET A 378 64.44 14.41 13.91
N ARG A 379 64.89 15.66 13.79
CA ARG A 379 64.02 16.83 13.94
C ARG A 379 63.05 16.98 12.77
N SER A 380 63.49 16.73 11.54
CA SER A 380 62.61 16.73 10.36
C SER A 380 61.60 15.58 10.41
N ASP A 381 62.01 14.40 10.87
CA ASP A 381 61.14 13.26 11.03
C ASP A 381 60.10 13.52 12.15
N GLN A 382 60.51 14.18 13.24
CA GLN A 382 59.60 14.59 14.31
C GLN A 382 58.58 15.65 13.85
N THR A 383 58.97 16.58 12.97
CA THR A 383 58.01 17.53 12.37
C THR A 383 57.06 16.83 11.39
N GLY A 384 57.56 15.92 10.55
CA GLY A 384 56.72 15.14 9.64
C GLY A 384 55.73 14.24 10.38
N LEU A 385 56.14 13.62 11.49
CA LEU A 385 55.24 12.86 12.38
C LEU A 385 54.18 13.75 13.03
N LYS A 386 54.51 14.96 13.46
CA LYS A 386 53.52 15.90 14.02
C LYS A 386 52.49 16.33 12.97
N GLU A 387 52.91 16.57 11.74
CA GLU A 387 52.02 16.89 10.62
C GLU A 387 51.11 15.70 10.26
N LEU A 388 51.66 14.49 10.21
CA LEU A 388 50.88 13.25 10.01
C LEU A 388 49.85 13.04 11.13
N MET A 389 50.25 13.22 12.40
CA MET A 389 49.31 13.14 13.52
C MET A 389 48.23 14.23 13.46
N GLY A 390 48.56 15.45 13.04
CA GLY A 390 47.60 16.53 12.83
C GLY A 390 46.60 16.22 11.71
N SER A 391 47.07 15.62 10.61
CA SER A 391 46.24 15.14 9.52
C SER A 391 45.29 14.03 9.95
N VAL A 392 45.80 13.00 10.65
CA VAL A 392 44.99 11.90 11.19
C VAL A 392 43.97 12.40 12.21
N ALA A 393 44.33 13.33 13.09
CA ALA A 393 43.39 13.92 14.04
C ALA A 393 42.27 14.70 13.34
N SER A 394 42.59 15.42 12.28
CA SER A 394 41.62 16.14 11.45
C SER A 394 40.68 15.19 10.70
N GLN A 395 41.20 14.10 10.14
CA GLN A 395 40.42 13.04 9.50
C GLN A 395 39.51 12.30 10.50
N LEU A 396 39.97 12.04 11.72
CA LEU A 396 39.16 11.46 12.79
C LEU A 396 38.06 12.43 13.25
N ALA A 397 38.32 13.74 13.28
CA ALA A 397 37.32 14.74 13.60
C ALA A 397 36.23 14.83 12.52
N THR A 398 36.60 14.79 11.23
CA THR A 398 35.64 14.77 10.12
C THR A 398 34.84 13.47 10.03
N HIS A 399 35.38 12.33 10.49
CA HIS A 399 34.61 11.08 10.60
C HIS A 399 33.71 10.99 11.85
N ARG A 400 34.03 11.73 12.92
CA ARG A 400 33.20 11.75 14.15
C ARG A 400 31.86 12.46 13.95
N THR A 401 31.80 13.49 13.10
CA THR A 401 30.55 14.22 12.80
C THR A 401 29.50 13.38 12.05
N PRO A 402 29.81 12.66 10.95
CA PRO A 402 28.85 11.79 10.28
C PRO A 402 28.45 10.58 11.14
N ARG A 403 29.36 10.07 12.00
CA ARG A 403 29.02 9.00 12.94
C ARG A 403 27.98 9.46 13.97
N ARG A 404 28.13 10.67 14.54
CA ARG A 404 27.14 11.24 15.46
C ARG A 404 25.80 11.54 14.78
N SER A 405 25.79 11.96 13.51
CA SER A 405 24.53 12.12 12.77
C SER A 405 23.87 10.78 12.46
N ALA A 406 24.66 9.75 12.11
CA ALA A 406 24.18 8.39 11.89
C ALA A 406 23.55 7.80 13.17
N ASP A 407 24.23 7.95 14.32
CA ASP A 407 23.73 7.52 15.62
C ASP A 407 22.41 8.24 15.99
N ARG A 408 22.29 9.54 15.69
CA ARG A 408 21.05 10.30 15.90
C ARG A 408 19.92 9.85 14.98
N SER A 409 20.21 9.58 13.71
CA SER A 409 19.19 9.04 12.78
C SER A 409 18.75 7.64 13.21
N GLN A 410 19.67 6.79 13.67
CA GLN A 410 19.33 5.45 14.15
C GLN A 410 18.42 5.50 15.38
N LYS A 411 18.68 6.41 16.33
CA LYS A 411 17.80 6.62 17.49
C LYS A 411 16.40 7.09 17.08
N ARG A 412 16.29 8.05 16.15
CA ARG A 412 14.99 8.52 15.65
C ARG A 412 14.20 7.40 14.98
N LEU A 413 14.85 6.61 14.14
CA LEU A 413 14.21 5.46 13.48
C LEU A 413 13.77 4.39 14.49
N GLN A 414 14.51 4.21 15.58
CA GLN A 414 14.14 3.29 16.65
C GLN A 414 12.92 3.78 17.44
N GLU A 415 12.88 5.07 17.78
CA GLU A 415 11.71 5.70 18.42
C GLU A 415 10.46 5.65 17.52
N GLU A 416 10.61 5.89 16.22
CA GLU A 416 9.51 5.76 15.24
C GLU A 416 9.02 4.32 15.10
N ARG A 417 9.93 3.35 15.07
CA ARG A 417 9.58 1.93 15.05
C ARG A 417 8.79 1.54 16.30
N GLU A 418 9.19 2.02 17.48
CA GLU A 418 8.48 1.77 18.74
C GLU A 418 7.09 2.42 18.74
N ARG A 419 6.96 3.67 18.26
CA ARG A 419 5.66 4.35 18.11
C ARG A 419 4.73 3.62 17.13
N LEU A 420 5.24 3.20 15.99
CA LEU A 420 4.46 2.43 15.00
C LEU A 420 4.04 1.08 15.56
N SER A 421 4.91 0.41 16.31
CA SER A 421 4.56 -0.85 16.98
C SER A 421 3.47 -0.66 18.03
N GLN A 422 3.48 0.44 18.78
CA GLN A 422 2.41 0.79 19.73
C GLN A 422 1.09 1.08 18.99
N GLN A 423 1.13 1.88 17.93
CA GLN A 423 -0.06 2.16 17.12
C GLN A 423 -0.63 0.88 16.49
N GLN A 424 0.22 0.00 15.97
CA GLN A 424 -0.20 -1.29 15.43
C GLN A 424 -0.85 -2.17 16.50
N TRP A 425 -0.30 -2.18 17.72
CA TRP A 425 -0.87 -2.92 18.84
C TRP A 425 -2.25 -2.37 19.23
N HIS A 426 -2.41 -1.06 19.35
CA HIS A 426 -3.71 -0.44 19.64
C HIS A 426 -4.75 -0.71 18.55
N LEU A 427 -4.36 -0.66 17.27
CA LEU A 427 -5.25 -0.99 16.17
C LEU A 427 -5.66 -2.46 16.18
N ARG A 428 -4.75 -3.38 16.51
CA ARG A 428 -5.09 -4.81 16.67
C ARG A 428 -6.07 -5.01 17.81
N GLN A 429 -5.84 -4.37 18.96
CA GLN A 429 -6.74 -4.47 20.09
C GLN A 429 -8.14 -3.94 19.75
N ALA A 430 -8.23 -2.78 19.07
CA ALA A 430 -9.51 -2.24 18.63
C ALA A 430 -10.24 -3.15 17.62
N LEU A 431 -9.50 -3.85 16.76
CA LEU A 431 -10.07 -4.84 15.84
C LEU A 431 -10.58 -6.09 16.59
N GLU A 432 -9.82 -6.58 17.57
CA GLU A 432 -10.23 -7.70 18.43
C GLU A 432 -11.50 -7.35 19.24
N ASP A 433 -11.57 -6.13 19.78
CA ASP A 433 -12.76 -5.63 20.49
C ASP A 433 -13.97 -5.56 19.54
N LEU A 434 -13.79 -5.04 18.32
CA LEU A 434 -14.85 -4.95 17.32
C LEU A 434 -15.30 -6.33 16.83
N ASP A 435 -14.37 -7.27 16.64
CA ASP A 435 -14.67 -8.66 16.28
C ASP A 435 -15.45 -9.36 17.41
N GLN A 436 -15.11 -9.08 18.67
CA GLN A 436 -15.83 -9.59 19.82
C GLN A 436 -17.26 -9.02 19.88
N GLU A 437 -17.43 -7.71 19.70
CA GLU A 437 -18.76 -7.07 19.61
C GLU A 437 -19.59 -7.67 18.47
N TYR A 438 -18.98 -7.89 17.29
CA TYR A 438 -19.64 -8.52 16.16
C TYR A 438 -20.04 -9.97 16.47
N HIS A 439 -19.18 -10.72 17.16
CA HIS A 439 -19.46 -12.09 17.55
C HIS A 439 -20.60 -12.18 18.58
N ASP A 440 -20.66 -11.23 19.52
CA ASP A 440 -21.73 -11.14 20.52
C ASP A 440 -23.07 -10.78 19.86
N LEU A 441 -23.10 -9.76 18.99
CA LEU A 441 -24.26 -9.41 18.17
C LEU A 441 -24.75 -10.59 17.33
N ARG A 442 -23.82 -11.33 16.71
CA ARG A 442 -24.14 -12.53 15.91
C ARG A 442 -24.77 -13.62 16.77
N LYS A 443 -24.28 -13.80 18.00
CA LYS A 443 -24.83 -14.77 18.96
C LYS A 443 -26.23 -14.36 19.41
N GLU A 444 -26.44 -13.08 19.75
CA GLU A 444 -27.76 -12.56 20.09
C GLU A 444 -28.77 -12.75 18.95
N LEU A 445 -28.36 -12.50 17.70
CA LEU A 445 -29.19 -12.76 16.53
C LEU A 445 -29.53 -14.24 16.35
N SER A 446 -28.59 -15.14 16.60
CA SER A 446 -28.84 -16.59 16.57
C SER A 446 -29.83 -17.02 17.64
N GLU A 447 -29.68 -16.53 18.87
CA GLU A 447 -30.59 -16.81 19.99
C GLU A 447 -31.99 -16.25 19.74
N MET A 448 -32.09 -15.06 19.13
CA MET A 448 -33.36 -14.47 18.70
C MET A 448 -34.00 -15.27 17.55
N GLY A 449 -33.19 -15.78 16.62
CA GLY A 449 -33.63 -16.70 15.57
C GLY A 449 -34.19 -18.01 16.12
N GLU A 450 -33.54 -18.60 17.12
CA GLU A 450 -34.03 -19.79 17.81
C GLU A 450 -35.33 -19.53 18.59
N LYS A 451 -35.40 -18.42 19.35
CA LYS A 451 -36.65 -17.96 20.00
C LYS A 451 -37.77 -17.73 18.98
N GLY A 452 -37.43 -17.19 17.81
CA GLY A 452 -38.38 -17.03 16.70
C GLY A 452 -38.87 -18.36 16.15
N ARG A 453 -38.00 -19.37 16.01
CA ARG A 453 -38.37 -20.73 15.59
C ARG A 453 -39.28 -21.40 16.61
N THR A 454 -38.97 -21.30 17.91
CA THR A 454 -39.83 -21.88 18.96
C THR A 454 -41.20 -21.20 19.02
N LEU A 455 -41.27 -19.88 18.87
CA LEU A 455 -42.55 -19.16 18.75
C LEU A 455 -43.34 -19.55 17.50
N ARG A 456 -42.67 -19.80 16.36
CA ARG A 456 -43.31 -20.27 15.13
C ARG A 456 -43.92 -21.66 15.31
N ILE A 457 -43.21 -22.57 15.98
CA ILE A 457 -43.71 -23.91 16.33
C ILE A 457 -44.91 -23.80 17.29
N LEU A 458 -44.83 -22.97 18.32
CA LEU A 458 -45.93 -22.75 19.27
C LEU A 458 -47.17 -22.15 18.59
N SER A 459 -47.00 -21.24 17.62
CA SER A 459 -48.10 -20.69 16.82
C SER A 459 -48.74 -21.73 15.89
N GLN A 460 -47.93 -22.62 15.30
CA GLN A 460 -48.45 -23.72 14.50
C GLN A 460 -49.24 -24.74 15.35
N LEU A 461 -48.77 -25.02 16.57
CA LEU A 461 -49.46 -25.87 17.52
C LEU A 461 -50.78 -25.26 18.02
N SER A 462 -50.84 -23.95 18.27
CA SER A 462 -52.08 -23.28 18.69
C SER A 462 -53.14 -23.23 17.57
N LYS A 463 -52.73 -23.06 16.31
CA LYS A 463 -53.62 -23.12 15.14
C LYS A 463 -54.21 -24.52 14.90
N LEU A 464 -53.56 -25.57 15.38
CA LEU A 464 -54.06 -26.95 15.30
C LEU A 464 -54.97 -27.35 16.49
N GLY A 465 -55.01 -26.54 17.55
CA GLY A 465 -55.68 -26.83 18.83
C GLY A 465 -57.21 -26.95 18.78
N PRO A 466 -57.97 -25.98 18.25
CA PRO A 466 -59.44 -26.05 18.35
C PRO A 466 -60.09 -26.91 17.25
N GLY A 467 -59.37 -27.22 16.17
CA GLY A 467 -59.93 -27.94 15.01
C GLY A 467 -59.88 -29.46 15.12
N ARG A 468 -58.79 -30.02 15.68
CA ARG A 468 -58.63 -31.48 15.82
C ARG A 468 -59.47 -32.05 16.97
N GLU A 469 -59.66 -31.28 18.03
CA GLU A 469 -60.48 -31.68 19.17
C GLU A 469 -61.97 -31.68 18.81
N ARG A 470 -62.47 -30.63 18.15
CA ARG A 470 -63.85 -30.56 17.62
C ARG A 470 -64.12 -31.61 16.53
N LYS A 471 -63.13 -31.98 15.72
CA LYS A 471 -63.28 -33.04 14.71
C LYS A 471 -63.35 -34.43 15.35
N ARG A 472 -62.53 -34.70 16.38
CA ARG A 472 -62.60 -35.93 17.18
C ARG A 472 -63.87 -36.03 18.00
N GLU A 473 -64.40 -34.92 18.51
CA GLU A 473 -65.66 -34.87 19.24
C GLU A 473 -66.86 -35.13 18.32
N ARG A 474 -66.89 -34.50 17.13
CA ARG A 474 -67.91 -34.78 16.09
C ARG A 474 -67.85 -36.21 15.55
N GLU A 475 -66.67 -36.80 15.43
CA GLU A 475 -66.53 -38.21 15.03
C GLU A 475 -67.01 -39.17 16.14
N ARG A 476 -66.83 -38.81 17.42
CA ARG A 476 -67.39 -39.56 18.56
C ARG A 476 -68.91 -39.44 18.66
N GLU A 477 -69.48 -38.27 18.38
CA GLU A 477 -70.93 -38.07 18.32
C GLU A 477 -71.57 -38.84 17.16
N ARG A 478 -70.98 -38.81 15.96
CA ARG A 478 -71.46 -39.61 14.81
C ARG A 478 -71.36 -41.12 15.04
N GLY A 479 -70.35 -41.59 15.78
CA GLY A 479 -70.24 -42.99 16.21
C GLY A 479 -71.38 -43.41 17.15
N ARG A 480 -71.78 -42.52 18.07
CA ARG A 480 -72.89 -42.77 19.01
C ARG A 480 -74.26 -42.74 18.34
N GLU A 481 -74.47 -41.86 17.36
CA GLU A 481 -75.72 -41.82 16.58
C GLU A 481 -75.89 -43.09 15.72
N SER A 482 -74.81 -43.57 15.11
CA SER A 482 -74.85 -44.81 14.31
C SER A 482 -74.99 -46.09 15.14
N GLU A 483 -74.53 -46.11 16.40
CA GLU A 483 -74.83 -47.19 17.35
C GLU A 483 -76.27 -47.12 17.87
N SER A 484 -76.82 -45.92 18.08
CA SER A 484 -78.24 -45.71 18.46
C SER A 484 -79.21 -46.15 17.34
N GLU A 485 -78.89 -45.88 16.07
CA GLU A 485 -79.70 -46.36 14.94
C GLU A 485 -79.63 -47.88 14.75
N ARG A 486 -78.48 -48.50 15.01
CA ARG A 486 -78.34 -49.98 15.01
C ARG A 486 -79.06 -50.64 16.19
N GLY A 487 -79.19 -49.96 17.33
CA GLY A 487 -79.98 -50.42 18.48
C GLY A 487 -81.48 -50.45 18.19
N ARG A 488 -82.03 -49.42 17.54
CA ARG A 488 -83.47 -49.33 17.22
C ARG A 488 -83.92 -50.28 16.09
N GLY A 489 -82.99 -50.76 15.27
CA GLY A 489 -83.27 -51.79 14.25
C GLY A 489 -83.40 -53.22 14.80
N ARG A 490 -82.92 -53.50 16.02
CA ARG A 490 -82.97 -54.84 16.63
C ARG A 490 -84.18 -55.08 17.55
N GLU A 491 -84.92 -54.04 17.94
CA GLU A 491 -86.12 -54.16 18.78
C GLU A 491 -87.44 -54.31 18.00
N ARG A 492 -87.42 -54.29 16.65
CA ARG A 492 -88.62 -54.54 15.80
C ARG A 492 -88.66 -55.93 15.17
N GLY A 493 -87.93 -56.88 15.75
CA GLY A 493 -87.86 -58.25 15.26
C GLY A 493 -87.71 -59.25 16.40
N ARG A 494 -88.66 -59.27 17.33
CA ARG A 494 -88.98 -60.41 18.20
C ARG A 494 -90.47 -60.47 18.44
#